data_AF-A0A9R1WE87-F1
#
_entry.id   AF-A0A9R1WE87-F1
#
_cell.length_a   1.000
_cell.length_b   1.000
_cell.length_c   1.000
_cell.angle_alpha   90.00
_cell.angle_beta   90.00
_cell.angle_gamma   90.00
#
_symmetry.space_group_name_H-M   'P 1'
#
loop_
_entity.id
_entity.type
_entity.pdbx_description
1 polymer ?
#
loop_
_entity_poly.entity_id
_entity_poly.type
_entity_poly.pdbx_seq_one_letter_code
_entity_poly.pdbx_strand_id
1 'polypeptide(L)'
;MDHVFARTLLCDNLKLATQTASTHGLDCITYGGDQVSKKGGMTGGFYDKRCSKLKFMKLIRQNTLSITAKEIELQNVRSQLDNILYLCIYFSPLKLI
;
A
#
# COMPACT_ATOMS: atom_id res chain seq x y z
N MET A 1 2.63 -9.31 -10.61
CA MET A 1 3.76 -8.35 -10.46
C MET A 1 4.69 -8.41 -11.66
N ASP A 2 4.93 -9.60 -12.20
CA ASP A 2 5.96 -9.89 -13.20
C ASP A 2 5.83 -9.06 -14.48
N HIS A 3 4.61 -8.76 -14.93
CA HIS A 3 4.40 -7.99 -16.15
C HIS A 3 4.64 -6.48 -15.99
N VAL A 4 4.68 -5.97 -14.75
CA VAL A 4 4.75 -4.52 -14.47
C VAL A 4 6.17 -4.08 -14.14
N PHE A 5 6.94 -4.87 -13.37
CA PHE A 5 8.27 -4.47 -12.89
C PHE A 5 9.42 -5.39 -13.32
N ALA A 6 9.17 -6.58 -13.90
CA ALA A 6 10.24 -7.55 -14.13
C ALA A 6 11.24 -7.16 -15.24
N ARG A 7 10.95 -6.12 -16.03
CA ARG A 7 11.79 -5.68 -17.14
C ARG A 7 12.56 -4.40 -16.87
N THR A 8 12.54 -3.92 -15.63
CA THR A 8 13.18 -2.66 -15.24
C THR A 8 14.10 -2.88 -14.04
N LEU A 9 15.37 -2.48 -14.19
CA LEU A 9 16.37 -2.53 -13.13
C LEU A 9 16.48 -1.19 -12.42
N LEU A 10 16.74 -1.24 -11.12
CA LEU A 10 17.09 -0.06 -10.33
C LEU A 10 18.61 0.11 -10.32
N CYS A 11 19.09 1.31 -10.63
CA CYS A 11 20.51 1.63 -10.70
C CYS A 11 20.85 2.84 -9.83
N ASP A 12 22.08 2.88 -9.31
CA ASP A 12 22.49 3.96 -8.42
C ASP A 12 22.56 5.32 -9.12
N ASN A 13 23.01 5.33 -10.38
CA ASN A 13 23.21 6.54 -11.16
C ASN A 13 22.97 6.30 -12.65
N LEU A 14 22.84 7.41 -13.39
CA LEU A 14 22.49 7.42 -14.81
C LEU A 14 23.53 6.72 -15.68
N LYS A 15 24.83 6.85 -15.35
CA LYS A 15 25.92 6.24 -16.12
C LYS A 15 25.84 4.71 -16.04
N LEU A 16 25.65 4.17 -14.84
CA LEU A 16 25.46 2.75 -14.63
C LEU A 16 24.16 2.26 -15.30
N ALA A 17 23.07 3.03 -15.20
CA ALA A 17 21.81 2.71 -15.85
C ALA A 17 21.97 2.58 -17.38
N THR A 18 22.66 3.50 -18.03
CA THR A 18 22.90 3.46 -19.49
C THR A 18 23.74 2.26 -19.90
N GLN A 19 24.82 1.96 -19.18
CA GLN A 19 25.64 0.79 -19.45
C GLN A 19 24.82 -0.49 -19.28
N THR A 20 24.12 -0.62 -18.16
CA THR A 20 23.32 -1.81 -17.81
C THR A 20 22.20 -2.04 -18.82
N ALA A 21 21.50 -0.97 -19.23
CA ALA A 21 20.41 -1.05 -20.20
C ALA A 21 20.88 -1.56 -21.57
N SER A 22 22.05 -1.09 -22.02
CA SER A 22 22.67 -1.52 -23.28
C SER A 22 23.19 -2.95 -23.21
N THR A 23 23.90 -3.31 -22.14
CA THR A 23 24.55 -4.63 -21.99
C THR A 23 23.55 -5.75 -21.74
N HIS A 24 22.50 -5.51 -20.93
CA HIS A 24 21.56 -6.54 -20.53
C HIS A 24 20.20 -6.48 -21.25
N GLY A 25 19.95 -5.43 -22.05
CA GLY A 25 18.70 -5.29 -22.80
C GLY A 25 17.46 -5.07 -21.92
N LEU A 26 17.63 -4.47 -20.75
CA LEU A 26 16.58 -4.15 -19.78
C LEU A 26 16.41 -2.65 -19.63
N ASP A 27 15.21 -2.18 -19.29
CA ASP A 27 15.04 -0.78 -18.95
C ASP A 27 15.66 -0.54 -17.56
N CYS A 28 16.12 0.68 -17.29
CA CYS A 28 16.75 1.04 -16.02
C CYS A 28 16.12 2.32 -15.47
N ILE A 29 16.07 2.43 -14.14
CA ILE A 29 15.61 3.63 -13.43
C ILE A 29 16.58 3.96 -12.29
N THR A 30 16.83 5.24 -12.02
CA THR A 30 17.65 5.67 -10.89
C THR A 30 16.80 5.95 -9.65
N TYR A 31 17.42 6.06 -8.47
CA TYR A 31 16.72 6.55 -7.26
C TYR A 31 16.19 7.99 -7.42
N GLY A 32 16.75 8.76 -8.35
CA GLY A 32 16.30 10.10 -8.71
C GLY A 32 15.04 10.10 -9.57
N GLY A 33 14.68 8.96 -10.17
CA GLY A 33 13.54 8.83 -11.08
C GLY A 33 13.90 8.97 -12.56
N ASP A 34 15.18 9.17 -12.89
CA ASP A 34 15.65 9.16 -14.28
C ASP A 34 15.56 7.75 -14.84
N GLN A 35 15.07 7.62 -16.06
CA GLN A 35 14.85 6.36 -16.75
C GLN A 35 15.72 6.28 -18.00
N VAL A 36 16.26 5.09 -18.25
CA VAL A 36 16.98 4.74 -19.47
C VAL A 36 16.34 3.50 -20.06
N SER A 37 15.83 3.60 -21.28
CA SER A 37 15.31 2.46 -21.99
C SER A 37 16.45 1.60 -22.55
N LYS A 38 16.23 0.29 -22.65
CA LYS A 38 17.11 -0.64 -23.39
C LYS A 38 17.40 -0.23 -24.85
N LYS A 39 16.58 0.63 -25.43
CA LYS A 39 16.78 1.20 -26.78
C LYS A 39 17.66 2.46 -26.80
N GLY A 40 18.18 2.89 -25.65
CA GLY A 40 19.02 4.07 -25.50
C GLY A 40 18.26 5.39 -25.28
N GLY A 41 16.92 5.37 -25.27
CA GLY A 41 16.12 6.55 -24.93
C GLY A 41 16.23 6.90 -23.44
N MET A 42 16.34 8.18 -23.10
CA MET A 42 16.48 8.64 -21.72
C MET A 42 15.36 9.60 -21.36
N THR A 43 14.81 9.51 -20.15
CA THR A 43 13.79 10.40 -19.61
C THR A 43 14.19 10.81 -18.20
N GLY A 44 14.12 12.10 -17.89
CA GLY A 44 14.53 12.61 -16.58
C GLY A 44 13.95 13.98 -16.30
N GLY A 45 14.31 14.55 -15.15
CA GLY A 45 13.87 15.87 -14.73
C GLY A 45 13.57 15.94 -13.23
N PHE A 46 13.01 17.07 -12.80
CA PHE A 46 12.64 17.27 -11.40
C PHE A 46 11.36 16.50 -11.05
N TYR A 47 11.47 15.58 -10.08
CA TYR A 47 10.34 14.86 -9.51
C TYR A 47 9.99 15.37 -8.11
N ASP A 48 8.85 16.05 -7.96
CA ASP A 48 8.36 16.47 -6.66
C ASP A 48 7.83 15.28 -5.85
N LYS A 49 8.63 14.81 -4.88
CA LYS A 49 8.32 13.69 -4.00
C LYS A 49 7.04 13.91 -3.16
N ARG A 50 6.62 15.16 -2.96
CA ARG A 50 5.39 15.48 -2.22
C ARG A 50 4.14 15.08 -2.99
N CYS A 51 4.23 15.03 -4.32
CA CYS A 51 3.12 14.66 -5.22
C CYS A 51 3.15 13.17 -5.62
N SER A 52 3.86 12.33 -4.87
CA SER A 52 3.99 10.90 -5.19
C SER A 52 2.66 10.17 -5.00
N LYS A 53 2.07 9.74 -6.13
CA LYS A 53 0.85 8.91 -6.15
C LYS A 53 1.00 7.65 -5.30
N LEU A 54 2.14 6.97 -5.37
CA LEU A 54 2.41 5.77 -4.58
C LEU A 54 2.41 6.05 -3.06
N LYS A 55 2.96 7.20 -2.64
CA LYS A 55 2.91 7.62 -1.24
C LYS A 55 1.47 7.85 -0.77
N PHE A 56 0.66 8.51 -1.58
CA PHE A 56 -0.76 8.70 -1.27
C PHE A 56 -1.53 7.37 -1.25
N MET A 57 -1.30 6.49 -2.21
CA MET A 57 -1.92 5.16 -2.22
C MET A 57 -1.54 4.32 -0.99
N LYS A 58 -0.29 4.41 -0.54
CA LYS A 58 0.15 3.76 0.71
C LYS A 58 -0.63 4.30 1.92
N LEU A 59 -0.77 5.62 2.03
CA LEU A 59 -1.51 6.25 3.12
C LEU A 59 -2.99 5.85 3.10
N ILE A 60 -3.62 5.89 1.92
CA ILE A 60 -5.02 5.45 1.75
C ILE A 60 -5.15 3.99 2.21
N ARG A 61 -4.30 3.09 1.72
CA ARG A 61 -4.33 1.67 2.11
C ARG A 61 -4.17 1.49 3.63
N GLN A 62 -3.23 2.19 4.24
CA GLN A 62 -3.01 2.12 5.69
C GLN A 62 -4.23 2.59 6.47
N ASN A 63 -4.83 3.71 6.05
CA ASN A 63 -6.03 4.24 6.69
C ASN A 63 -7.25 3.34 6.48
N THR A 64 -7.40 2.72 5.31
CA THR A 64 -8.47 1.76 5.08
C THR A 64 -8.32 0.56 6.02
N LEU A 65 -7.10 0.03 6.18
CA LEU A 65 -6.85 -1.08 7.10
C LEU A 65 -7.16 -0.71 8.56
N SER A 66 -6.80 0.50 9.00
CA SER A 66 -7.10 0.95 10.36
C SER A 66 -8.60 1.15 10.58
N ILE A 67 -9.33 1.69 9.59
CA ILE A 67 -10.79 1.80 9.62
C ILE A 67 -11.42 0.42 9.75
N THR A 68 -11.07 -0.53 8.88
CA THR A 68 -11.64 -1.89 8.91
C THR A 68 -11.36 -2.59 10.24
N ALA A 69 -10.15 -2.45 10.81
CA ALA A 69 -9.83 -3.01 12.12
C ALA A 69 -10.73 -2.42 13.23
N LYS A 70 -10.97 -1.11 13.19
CA LYS A 70 -11.83 -0.42 14.17
C LYS A 70 -13.31 -0.76 13.99
N GLU A 71 -13.77 -0.98 12.76
CA GLU A 71 -15.13 -1.45 12.48
C GLU A 71 -15.38 -2.85 13.06
N ILE A 72 -14.41 -3.76 12.90
CA ILE A 72 -14.46 -5.11 13.49
C ILE A 72 -14.50 -5.03 15.01
N GLU A 73 -13.65 -4.20 15.62
CA GLU A 73 -13.62 -4.00 17.07
C GLU A 73 -14.98 -3.47 17.58
N LEU A 74 -15.54 -2.48 16.89
CA LEU A 74 -16.86 -1.92 17.20
C LEU A 74 -17.97 -2.97 17.11
N GLN A 75 -17.95 -3.82 16.08
CA GLN A 75 -18.92 -4.89 15.91
C GLN A 75 -18.84 -5.94 17.02
N ASN A 76 -17.63 -6.28 17.46
CA ASN A 76 -17.43 -7.20 18.57
C ASN A 76 -18.00 -6.63 19.87
N VAL A 77 -17.71 -5.37 20.19
CA VAL A 77 -18.25 -4.70 21.38
C VAL A 77 -19.78 -4.64 21.35
N ARG A 78 -20.39 -4.33 20.20
CA ARG A 78 -21.85 -4.37 20.03
C ARG A 78 -22.43 -5.75 20.33
N SER A 79 -21.82 -6.79 19.77
CA SER A 79 -22.25 -8.17 19.98
C SER A 79 -22.16 -8.58 21.46
N GLN A 80 -21.14 -8.11 22.18
CA GLN A 80 -21.00 -8.36 23.62
C GLN A 80 -22.12 -7.68 24.42
N LEU A 81 -22.46 -6.42 24.09
CA LEU A 81 -23.57 -5.71 24.74
C LEU A 81 -24.92 -6.38 24.49
N ASP A 82 -25.18 -6.83 23.26
CA ASP A 82 -26.43 -7.54 22.92
C ASP A 82 -26.57 -8.84 23.71
N ASN A 83 -25.46 -9.59 23.87
CA ASN A 83 -25.44 -10.80 24.70
C ASN A 83 -25.72 -10.51 26.18
N ILE A 84 -25.13 -9.44 26.73
CA ILE A 84 -25.38 -9.03 28.12
C ILE A 84 -26.86 -8.63 28.29
N LEU A 85 -27.39 -7.83 27.36
CA LEU A 85 -28.79 -7.39 27.41
C LEU A 85 -29.74 -8.58 27.35
N TYR A 86 -29.48 -9.56 26.47
CA TYR A 86 -30.23 -10.80 26.40
C TYR A 86 -30.21 -11.54 27.75
N LEU A 87 -29.04 -11.71 28.36
CA LEU A 87 -28.91 -12.37 29.66
C LEU A 87 -29.70 -11.61 30.76
N CYS A 88 -29.61 -10.29 30.80
CA CYS A 88 -30.36 -9.47 31.76
C CYS A 88 -31.88 -9.55 31.56
N ILE A 89 -32.39 -9.56 30.32
CA ILE A 89 -33.84 -9.58 30.07
C ILE A 89 -34.46 -10.94 30.36
N TYR A 90 -33.74 -12.02 30.07
CA TYR A 90 -34.28 -13.38 30.07
C TYR A 90 -33.85 -14.24 31.27
N PHE A 91 -32.77 -13.88 31.97
CA PHE A 91 -32.23 -14.64 33.11
C PHE A 91 -32.13 -13.83 34.41
N SER A 92 -32.57 -12.57 34.45
CA SER A 92 -32.65 -11.84 35.73
C SER A 92 -33.74 -12.41 36.64
N PRO A 93 -33.45 -12.63 37.94
CA PRO A 93 -34.43 -13.18 38.90
C PRO A 93 -35.63 -12.26 39.18
N LEU A 94 -35.64 -11.01 38.68
CA LEU A 94 -36.73 -10.06 38.86
C LEU A 94 -38.00 -10.35 38.04
N LYS A 95 -38.03 -11.38 37.19
CA LYS A 95 -39.22 -11.80 36.42
C LYS A 95 -40.04 -12.92 37.08
N LEU A 96 -39.68 -13.34 38.30
CA LEU A 96 -40.34 -14.45 39.02
C LEU A 96 -41.34 -14.00 40.11
N ILE A 97 -41.80 -12.74 40.06
CA ILE A 97 -42.91 -12.20 40.87
C ILE A 97 -43.87 -11.50 39.91
#